data_AF-A0A523TMW8-F1
#
_entry.id   AF-A0A523TMW8-F1
#
_cell.length_a   1.000
_cell.length_b   1.000
_cell.length_c   1.000
_cell.angle_alpha   90.00
_cell.angle_beta   90.00
_cell.angle_gamma   90.00
#
_symmetry.space_group_name_H-M   'P 1'
#
loop_
_entity.id
_entity.type
_entity.pdbx_description
1 polymer ?
#
loop_
_entity_poly.entity_id
_entity_poly.type
_entity_poly.pdbx_seq_one_letter_code
_entity_poly.pdbx_strand_id
1 'polypeptide(L)'
;MNEKKLVNWKLITIRVAYWVGVIFDFLSALATTIYMLSPGDTFINDIFGYTTITDIGYAILVFETALMWGWTALLIWTDRKPIERRGVLLLTLVPVVGMMLVFNTVGFVGGNPFISVFTIVIQSLIIVLYIVSYVLATKLAKNNSTNTDSLNKKSSGV
;
A
#
# COMPACT_ATOMS: atom_id res chain seq x y z
N MET A 1 -19.85 20.91 15.11
CA MET A 1 -19.13 20.47 13.88
C MET A 1 -20.03 19.51 13.12
N ASN A 2 -20.35 19.82 11.86
CA ASN A 2 -21.44 19.18 11.09
C ASN A 2 -21.14 17.69 10.79
N GLU A 3 -22.06 16.76 11.09
CA GLU A 3 -21.86 15.31 10.91
C GLU A 3 -21.49 14.92 9.48
N LYS A 4 -22.08 15.59 8.48
CA LYS A 4 -21.70 15.45 7.05
C LYS A 4 -20.23 15.77 6.80
N LYS A 5 -19.69 16.77 7.50
CA LYS A 5 -18.29 17.20 7.36
C LYS A 5 -17.35 16.11 7.92
N LEU A 6 -17.71 15.50 9.03
CA LEU A 6 -16.97 14.39 9.65
C LEU A 6 -16.91 13.14 8.77
N VAL A 7 -18.01 12.78 8.10
CA VAL A 7 -18.05 11.64 7.17
C VAL A 7 -17.17 11.90 5.94
N ASN A 8 -17.21 13.11 5.39
CA ASN A 8 -16.38 13.49 4.24
C ASN A 8 -14.88 13.44 4.55
N TRP A 9 -14.45 13.97 5.70
CA TRP A 9 -13.03 13.94 6.08
C TRP A 9 -12.50 12.50 6.25
N LYS A 10 -13.27 11.62 6.90
CA LYS A 10 -12.88 10.21 7.06
C LYS A 10 -12.74 9.50 5.71
N LEU A 11 -13.64 9.79 4.77
CA LEU A 11 -13.59 9.21 3.43
C LEU A 11 -12.36 9.69 2.66
N ILE A 12 -12.02 10.98 2.77
CA ILE A 12 -10.81 11.57 2.17
C ILE A 12 -9.56 10.89 2.74
N THR A 13 -9.46 10.71 4.05
CA THR A 13 -8.31 10.03 4.67
C THR A 13 -8.12 8.62 4.12
N ILE A 14 -9.20 7.85 3.97
CA ILE A 14 -9.15 6.50 3.42
C ILE A 14 -8.67 6.53 1.96
N ARG A 15 -9.18 7.45 1.14
CA ARG A 15 -8.75 7.61 -0.25
C ARG A 15 -7.28 8.01 -0.36
N VAL A 16 -6.83 8.94 0.48
CA VAL A 16 -5.42 9.35 0.52
C VAL A 16 -4.53 8.15 0.84
N ALA A 17 -4.91 7.26 1.77
CA ALA A 17 -4.13 6.06 2.05
C ALA A 17 -4.00 5.13 0.83
N TYR A 18 -5.10 4.93 0.06
CA TYR A 18 -5.04 4.17 -1.19
C TYR A 18 -4.13 4.83 -2.23
N TRP A 19 -4.25 6.14 -2.42
CA TRP A 19 -3.44 6.88 -3.39
C TRP A 19 -1.96 6.94 -3.03
N VAL A 20 -1.64 7.05 -1.75
CA VAL A 20 -0.26 6.94 -1.26
C VAL A 20 0.32 5.58 -1.66
N GLY A 21 -0.43 4.50 -1.42
CA GLY A 21 -0.05 3.15 -1.86
C GLY A 21 0.19 3.05 -3.37
N VAL A 22 -0.76 3.57 -4.17
CA VAL A 22 -0.65 3.60 -5.64
C VAL A 22 0.64 4.30 -6.08
N ILE A 23 0.96 5.45 -5.49
CA ILE A 23 2.15 6.22 -5.87
C ILE A 23 3.42 5.43 -5.54
N PHE A 24 3.52 4.87 -4.32
CA PHE A 24 4.71 4.12 -3.93
C PHE A 24 4.90 2.84 -4.74
N ASP A 25 3.83 2.05 -4.94
CA ASP A 25 3.89 0.82 -5.74
C ASP A 25 4.22 1.14 -7.21
N PHE A 26 3.59 2.17 -7.79
CA PHE A 26 3.83 2.57 -9.17
C PHE A 26 5.25 3.06 -9.40
N LEU A 27 5.76 3.96 -8.52
CA LEU A 27 7.12 4.47 -8.65
C LEU A 27 8.15 3.35 -8.51
N SER A 28 7.92 2.42 -7.57
CA SER A 28 8.79 1.26 -7.37
C SER A 28 8.75 0.32 -8.58
N ALA A 29 7.55 -0.02 -9.07
CA ALA A 29 7.37 -0.86 -10.27
C ALA A 29 7.99 -0.24 -11.51
N LEU A 30 7.87 1.08 -11.67
CA LEU A 30 8.47 1.82 -12.77
C LEU A 30 9.99 1.79 -12.68
N ALA A 31 10.55 2.06 -11.51
CA ALA A 31 12.00 2.03 -11.29
C ALA A 31 12.60 0.63 -11.58
N THR A 32 11.97 -0.43 -11.08
CA THR A 32 12.43 -1.81 -11.31
C THR A 32 12.23 -2.25 -12.76
N THR A 33 11.17 -1.79 -13.44
CA THR A 33 10.96 -2.05 -14.87
C THR A 33 12.03 -1.37 -15.72
N ILE A 34 12.36 -0.10 -15.43
CA ILE A 34 13.43 0.64 -16.11
C ILE A 34 14.76 -0.09 -15.91
N TYR A 35 15.03 -0.57 -14.69
CA TYR A 35 16.21 -1.37 -14.39
C TYR A 35 16.32 -2.62 -15.26
N MET A 36 15.24 -3.40 -15.40
CA MET A 36 15.23 -4.62 -16.20
C MET A 36 15.45 -4.40 -17.69
N LEU A 37 15.03 -3.25 -18.22
CA LEU A 37 15.19 -2.91 -19.63
C LEU A 37 16.63 -2.46 -19.95
N SER A 38 17.39 -2.05 -18.94
CA SER A 38 18.78 -1.60 -19.09
C SER A 38 19.71 -2.21 -18.01
N PRO A 39 19.86 -3.55 -17.97
CA PRO A 39 20.69 -4.22 -16.98
C PRO A 39 22.16 -3.93 -17.28
N GLY A 40 22.74 -2.95 -16.57
CA GLY A 40 24.14 -2.56 -16.73
C GLY A 40 24.37 -1.05 -16.84
N ASP A 41 23.32 -0.23 -16.89
CA ASP A 41 23.47 1.22 -16.84
C ASP A 41 23.92 1.66 -15.45
N THR A 42 25.16 2.15 -15.34
CA THR A 42 25.76 2.58 -14.08
C THR A 42 24.99 3.72 -13.44
N PHE A 43 24.31 4.56 -14.22
CA PHE A 43 23.47 5.65 -13.71
C PHE A 43 22.25 5.12 -12.94
N ILE A 44 21.57 4.10 -13.48
CA ILE A 44 20.42 3.47 -12.82
C ILE A 44 20.89 2.64 -11.61
N ASN A 45 22.00 1.92 -11.73
CA ASN A 45 22.57 1.12 -10.63
C ASN A 45 22.97 2.01 -9.43
N ASP A 46 23.60 3.17 -9.67
CA ASP A 46 24.07 4.07 -8.61
C ASP A 46 22.91 4.80 -7.90
N ILE A 47 21.85 5.18 -8.63
CA ILE A 47 20.70 5.90 -8.05
C ILE A 47 19.84 4.98 -7.19
N PHE A 48 19.65 3.73 -7.64
CA PHE A 48 18.73 2.80 -6.97
C PHE A 48 19.45 1.73 -6.13
N GLY A 49 20.78 1.74 -6.12
CA GLY A 49 21.61 0.87 -5.27
C GLY A 49 21.62 -0.60 -5.69
N TYR A 50 21.35 -0.89 -6.97
CA TYR A 50 21.38 -2.25 -7.48
C TYR A 50 22.83 -2.69 -7.74
N THR A 51 23.29 -3.71 -7.03
CA THR A 51 24.55 -4.41 -7.34
C THR A 51 24.33 -5.44 -8.44
N THR A 52 25.41 -5.97 -9.03
CA THR A 52 25.37 -7.01 -10.08
C THR A 52 24.40 -8.13 -9.69
N ILE A 53 23.29 -8.21 -10.42
CA ILE A 53 22.21 -9.13 -10.11
C ILE A 53 22.60 -10.54 -10.59
N THR A 54 22.54 -11.52 -9.69
CA THR A 54 22.66 -12.94 -10.06
C THR A 54 21.40 -13.40 -10.80
N ASP A 55 21.46 -14.48 -11.58
CA ASP A 55 20.27 -15.00 -12.30
C ASP A 55 19.06 -15.21 -11.37
N ILE A 56 19.30 -15.60 -10.12
CA ILE A 56 18.28 -15.74 -9.08
C ILE A 56 17.71 -14.37 -8.67
N GLY A 57 18.58 -13.37 -8.49
CA GLY A 57 18.15 -12.01 -8.16
C GLY A 57 17.30 -11.38 -9.27
N TYR A 58 17.57 -11.70 -10.54
CA TYR A 58 16.79 -11.19 -11.66
C TYR A 58 15.38 -11.80 -11.66
N ALA A 59 15.26 -13.10 -11.42
CA ALA A 59 13.97 -13.76 -11.27
C ALA A 59 13.15 -13.15 -10.12
N ILE A 60 13.77 -12.91 -8.96
CA ILE A 60 13.12 -12.25 -7.82
C ILE A 60 12.62 -10.86 -8.21
N LEU A 61 13.47 -10.06 -8.87
CA LEU A 61 13.10 -8.70 -9.29
C LEU A 61 11.89 -8.71 -10.24
N VAL A 62 11.80 -9.68 -11.16
CA VAL A 62 10.65 -9.86 -12.08
C VAL A 62 9.36 -10.12 -11.31
N PHE A 63 9.40 -11.02 -10.32
CA PHE A 63 8.25 -11.28 -9.46
C PHE A 63 7.84 -10.06 -8.65
N GLU A 64 8.80 -9.36 -8.06
CA GLU A 64 8.55 -8.13 -7.30
C GLU A 64 7.88 -7.05 -8.16
N THR A 65 8.40 -6.86 -9.37
CA THR A 65 7.89 -5.86 -10.32
C THR A 65 6.47 -6.17 -10.77
N ALA A 66 6.20 -7.43 -11.14
CA ALA A 66 4.86 -7.88 -11.51
C ALA A 66 3.88 -7.73 -10.34
N LEU A 67 4.34 -8.02 -9.12
CA LEU A 67 3.55 -7.87 -7.90
C LEU A 67 3.20 -6.40 -7.62
N MET A 68 4.15 -5.47 -7.75
CA MET A 68 3.92 -4.03 -7.57
C MET A 68 2.96 -3.45 -8.62
N TRP A 69 3.06 -3.88 -9.89
CA TRP A 69 2.07 -3.53 -10.92
C TRP A 69 0.69 -4.07 -10.59
N GLY A 70 0.62 -5.32 -10.11
CA GLY A 70 -0.61 -5.96 -9.65
C GLY A 70 -1.27 -5.17 -8.51
N TRP A 71 -0.49 -4.75 -7.51
CA TRP A 71 -1.00 -3.95 -6.39
C TRP A 71 -1.43 -2.55 -6.81
N THR A 72 -0.68 -1.88 -7.68
CA THR A 72 -1.05 -0.59 -8.24
C THR A 72 -2.44 -0.65 -8.87
N ALA A 73 -2.68 -1.63 -9.76
CA ALA A 73 -3.97 -1.82 -10.40
C ALA A 73 -5.09 -2.14 -9.38
N LEU A 74 -4.78 -2.97 -8.39
CA LEU A 74 -5.73 -3.40 -7.36
C LEU A 74 -6.11 -2.26 -6.41
N LEU A 75 -5.17 -1.38 -6.04
CA LEU A 75 -5.42 -0.20 -5.22
C LEU A 75 -6.27 0.84 -6.00
N ILE A 76 -5.97 1.09 -7.27
CA ILE A 76 -6.80 1.95 -8.15
C ILE A 76 -8.22 1.38 -8.26
N TRP A 77 -8.36 0.07 -8.43
CA TRP A 77 -9.66 -0.59 -8.47
C TRP A 77 -10.41 -0.48 -7.14
N THR A 78 -9.69 -0.51 -6.02
CA THR A 78 -10.26 -0.41 -4.68
C THR A 78 -10.73 1.00 -4.35
N ASP A 79 -10.06 2.04 -4.86
CA ASP A 79 -10.46 3.45 -4.67
C ASP A 79 -11.87 3.77 -5.20
N ARG A 80 -12.37 3.00 -6.19
CA ARG A 80 -13.76 3.13 -6.65
C ARG A 80 -14.78 2.80 -5.56
N LYS A 81 -14.44 1.90 -4.63
CA LYS A 81 -15.31 1.43 -3.53
C LYS A 81 -14.50 1.12 -2.26
N PRO A 82 -13.92 2.15 -1.60
CA PRO A 82 -12.88 1.97 -0.59
C PRO A 82 -13.40 1.34 0.73
N ILE A 83 -14.69 1.50 1.03
CA ILE A 83 -15.33 0.96 2.23
C ILE A 83 -15.72 -0.51 2.05
N GLU A 84 -16.31 -0.85 0.91
CA GLU A 84 -16.75 -2.23 0.59
C GLU A 84 -15.54 -3.16 0.44
N ARG A 85 -14.44 -2.65 -0.12
CA ARG A 85 -13.25 -3.43 -0.48
C ARG A 85 -12.07 -3.23 0.48
N ARG A 86 -12.34 -2.76 1.70
CA ARG A 86 -11.31 -2.48 2.72
C ARG A 86 -10.37 -3.65 3.04
N GLY A 87 -10.79 -4.89 2.77
CA GLY A 87 -9.95 -6.08 2.96
C GLY A 87 -8.67 -6.06 2.12
N VAL A 88 -8.67 -5.32 1.00
CA VAL A 88 -7.51 -5.14 0.14
C VAL A 88 -6.33 -4.49 0.87
N LEU A 89 -6.57 -3.53 1.77
CA LEU A 89 -5.51 -2.90 2.57
C LEU A 89 -4.78 -3.89 3.48
N LEU A 90 -5.48 -4.91 3.98
CA LEU A 90 -4.86 -5.97 4.79
C LEU A 90 -4.09 -6.95 3.92
N LEU A 91 -4.63 -7.26 2.74
CA LEU A 91 -3.98 -8.14 1.78
C LEU A 91 -2.62 -7.58 1.32
N THR A 92 -2.52 -6.27 1.10
CA THR A 92 -1.25 -5.61 0.75
C THR A 92 -0.32 -5.47 1.95
N LEU A 93 -0.85 -5.42 3.18
CA LEU A 93 -0.03 -5.33 4.39
C LEU A 93 0.86 -6.57 4.62
N VAL A 94 0.36 -7.76 4.29
CA VAL A 94 1.06 -9.04 4.51
C VAL A 94 2.39 -9.12 3.74
N PRO A 95 2.42 -8.92 2.40
CA PRO A 95 3.69 -8.92 1.66
C PRO A 95 4.57 -7.74 2.03
N VAL A 96 4.02 -6.55 2.32
CA VAL A 96 4.82 -5.38 2.75
C VAL A 96 5.57 -5.68 4.05
N VAL A 97 4.90 -6.23 5.06
CA VAL A 97 5.53 -6.59 6.35
C VAL A 97 6.49 -7.77 6.18
N GLY A 98 6.12 -8.78 5.39
CA GLY A 98 6.98 -9.94 5.13
C GLY A 98 8.28 -9.57 4.40
N MET A 99 8.17 -8.76 3.34
CA MET A 99 9.30 -8.26 2.58
C MET A 99 10.17 -7.32 3.40
N MET A 100 9.56 -6.45 4.22
CA MET A 100 10.27 -5.56 5.16
C MET A 100 11.19 -6.32 6.12
N LEU A 101 10.76 -7.46 6.66
CA LEU A 101 11.59 -8.28 7.55
C LEU A 101 12.80 -8.85 6.80
N VAL A 102 12.58 -9.38 5.59
CA VAL A 102 13.63 -9.98 4.76
C VAL A 102 14.64 -8.92 4.29
N PHE A 103 14.16 -7.80 3.74
CA PHE A 103 15.01 -6.71 3.23
C PHE A 103 15.85 -6.06 4.33
N ASN A 104 15.31 -5.94 5.56
CA ASN A 104 16.09 -5.43 6.68
C ASN A 104 17.21 -6.37 7.10
N THR A 105 16.96 -7.68 7.17
CA THR A 105 18.02 -8.64 7.50
C THR A 105 19.13 -8.69 6.47
N VAL A 106 18.82 -8.50 5.18
CA VAL A 106 19.82 -8.55 4.10
C VAL A 106 20.53 -7.19 3.93
N GLY A 107 19.79 -6.08 3.97
CA GLY A 107 20.33 -4.73 3.78
C GLY A 107 21.18 -4.22 4.95
N PHE A 108 20.88 -4.61 6.19
CA PHE A 108 21.63 -4.17 7.37
C PHE A 108 23.00 -4.88 7.51
N VAL A 109 23.14 -6.07 6.91
CA VAL A 109 24.35 -6.90 7.00
C VAL A 109 25.37 -6.56 5.89
N GLY A 110 24.95 -5.92 4.80
CA GLY A 110 25.83 -5.60 3.66
C GLY A 110 25.67 -4.22 2.99
N GLY A 111 24.75 -3.37 3.45
CA GLY A 111 24.38 -2.10 2.78
C GLY A 111 24.58 -0.84 3.61
N ASN A 112 24.14 0.31 3.06
CA ASN A 112 24.22 1.62 3.72
C ASN A 112 23.15 1.72 4.84
N PRO A 113 23.54 1.83 6.12
CA PRO A 113 22.61 1.80 7.26
C PRO A 113 21.62 2.97 7.25
N PHE A 114 21.96 4.11 6.63
CA PHE A 114 21.07 5.26 6.53
C PHE A 114 19.84 4.94 5.67
N ILE A 115 20.03 4.27 4.52
CA ILE A 115 18.95 3.89 3.60
C ILE A 115 18.05 2.85 4.26
N SER A 116 18.62 1.89 4.98
CA SER A 116 17.85 0.88 5.72
C SER A 116 16.97 1.52 6.80
N VAL A 117 17.52 2.40 7.63
CA VAL A 117 16.76 3.09 8.69
C VAL A 117 15.66 3.97 8.09
N PHE A 118 15.95 4.73 7.03
CA PHE A 118 14.95 5.57 6.35
C PHE A 118 13.79 4.72 5.81
N THR A 119 14.10 3.59 5.17
CA THR A 119 13.10 2.68 4.61
C THR A 119 12.22 2.08 5.72
N ILE A 120 12.81 1.69 6.86
CA ILE A 120 12.06 1.19 8.02
C ILE A 120 11.06 2.22 8.53
N VAL A 121 11.49 3.48 8.64
CA VAL A 121 10.65 4.57 9.15
C VAL A 121 9.45 4.77 8.22
N ILE A 122 9.70 4.89 6.91
CA ILE A 122 8.62 5.08 5.92
C ILE A 122 7.66 3.88 5.91
N GLN A 123 8.17 2.65 5.91
CA GLN A 123 7.32 1.45 5.93
C GLN A 123 6.48 1.35 7.20
N SER A 124 7.06 1.66 8.36
CA SER A 124 6.33 1.69 9.64
C SER A 124 5.19 2.72 9.61
N LEU A 125 5.43 3.90 9.03
CA LEU A 125 4.41 4.94 8.88
C LEU A 125 3.28 4.49 7.93
N ILE A 126 3.60 3.81 6.83
CA ILE A 126 2.62 3.27 5.89
C ILE A 126 1.75 2.19 6.55
N ILE A 127 2.35 1.29 7.33
CA ILE A 127 1.62 0.25 8.07
C ILE A 127 0.61 0.89 9.03
N VAL A 128 1.04 1.88 9.82
CA VAL A 128 0.16 2.60 10.74
C VAL A 128 -0.97 3.28 9.97
N LEU A 129 -0.67 3.95 8.85
CA LEU A 129 -1.66 4.59 8.00
C LEU A 129 -2.71 3.60 7.46
N TYR A 130 -2.29 2.41 7.04
CA TYR A 130 -3.18 1.38 6.51
C TYR A 130 -4.07 0.78 7.60
N ILE A 131 -3.52 0.53 8.79
CA ILE A 131 -4.29 0.03 9.94
C ILE A 131 -5.35 1.07 10.35
N VAL A 132 -4.96 2.35 10.49
CA VAL A 132 -5.88 3.44 10.82
C VAL A 132 -6.99 3.53 9.78
N SER A 133 -6.65 3.49 8.50
CA SER A 133 -7.61 3.55 7.39
C SER A 133 -8.58 2.37 7.39
N TYR A 134 -8.10 1.16 7.68
CA TYR A 134 -8.92 -0.04 7.80
C TYR A 134 -9.92 0.05 8.95
N VAL A 135 -9.48 0.50 10.13
CA VAL A 135 -10.35 0.68 11.29
C VAL A 135 -11.41 1.75 11.00
N LEU A 136 -11.02 2.85 10.35
CA LEU A 136 -11.94 3.92 9.95
C LEU A 136 -12.99 3.45 8.95
N ALA A 137 -12.58 2.69 7.93
CA ALA A 137 -13.47 2.09 6.94
C ALA A 137 -14.46 1.11 7.58
N THR A 138 -14.00 0.33 8.56
CA THR A 138 -14.85 -0.62 9.29
C THR A 138 -15.92 0.08 10.12
N LYS A 139 -15.54 1.15 10.84
CA LYS A 139 -16.48 1.97 11.61
C LYS A 139 -17.53 2.64 10.71
N LEU A 140 -17.12 3.16 9.56
CA LEU A 140 -18.04 3.77 8.58
C LEU A 140 -19.03 2.77 8.00
N ALA A 141 -18.57 1.56 7.63
CA ALA A 141 -19.46 0.52 7.12
C ALA A 141 -20.53 0.11 8.16
N LYS A 142 -20.13 -0.07 9.43
CA LYS A 142 -21.04 -0.44 10.52
C LYS A 142 -22.09 0.65 10.80
N ASN A 143 -21.68 1.93 10.79
CA ASN A 143 -22.61 3.04 11.00
C ASN A 143 -23.65 3.13 9.88
N ASN A 144 -23.23 2.87 8.63
CA ASN A 144 -24.13 2.88 7.48
C ASN A 144 -25.17 1.76 7.56
N SER A 145 -24.78 0.53 7.94
CA SER A 145 -25.73 -0.59 8.08
C SER A 145 -26.76 -0.34 9.18
N THR A 146 -26.31 0.19 10.33
CA THR A 146 -27.19 0.46 11.49
C THR A 146 -28.26 1.54 11.17
N ASN A 147 -27.90 2.54 10.35
CA ASN A 147 -28.84 3.57 9.91
C ASN A 147 -29.85 3.05 8.88
N THR A 148 -29.46 2.15 7.97
CA THR A 148 -30.42 1.52 7.06
C THR A 148 -31.42 0.64 7.81
N ASP A 149 -30.99 -0.10 8.83
CA ASP A 149 -31.88 -0.96 9.62
C ASP A 149 -32.89 -0.15 10.44
N SER A 150 -32.49 0.99 11.01
CA SER A 150 -33.38 1.87 11.77
C SER A 150 -34.43 2.55 10.90
N LEU A 151 -34.08 2.94 9.67
CA LEU A 151 -35.02 3.48 8.68
C LEU A 151 -36.01 2.40 8.22
N ASN A 152 -35.53 1.19 7.94
CA ASN A 152 -36.37 0.10 7.46
C ASN A 152 -37.39 -0.34 8.54
N LYS A 153 -36.95 -0.38 9.81
CA LYS A 153 -37.83 -0.67 10.96
C LYS A 153 -38.89 0.42 11.19
N LYS A 154 -38.58 1.68 10.84
CA LYS A 154 -39.53 2.80 10.92
C LYS A 154 -40.55 2.79 9.78
N SER A 155 -40.18 2.32 8.58
CA SER A 155 -41.10 2.19 7.44
C SER A 155 -41.97 0.93 7.48
N SER A 156 -41.53 -0.13 8.17
CA SER A 156 -42.33 -1.36 8.38
C SER A 156 -43.28 -1.26 9.57
N GLY A 157 -43.23 -0.18 10.35
CA GLY A 157 -44.16 0.11 11.43
C GLY A 157 -45.46 0.70 10.90
N VAL A 158 -46.34 -0.17 10.41
CA VAL A 158 -47.77 -0.12 10.75
C VAL A 158 -47.91 -0.41 12.24
#